data_AF-A0AAU9X525-F1
#
_entry.id   AF-A0AAU9X525-F1
#
_cell.length_a   1.000
_cell.length_b   1.000
_cell.length_c   1.000
_cell.angle_alpha   90.00
_cell.angle_beta   90.00
_cell.angle_gamma   90.00
#
_symmetry.space_group_name_H-M   'P 1'
#
loop_
_entity.id
_entity.type
_entity.pdbx_description
1 polymer ?
#
loop_
_entity_poly.entity_id
_entity_poly.type
_entity_poly.pdbx_seq_one_letter_code
_entity_poly.pdbx_strand_id
1 'polypeptide(L)'
;MPVLIIKHLVILSLNFWDPIGQTTPLHSGLTQHSIGNSCQTLLRKYPTSSSGIYWINPSGGSQANLFKAYCDMETDGGGWTLVWSYSFTNYSHFRRKSNAITPRPNWPVRSQTDVPISTTPPLNETGYNAMNFSLWRQLGRQVLIKSNINNWLVCDPGSGSLVDWQEGDVNCTIIKQVPDDPSNTLVPSLFFPNNYGPLFSMSRPWNTVYYYFDGSTMNHFPTHDRSGTNSPNQMRNVVTPHGNILIRGL
;
A
#
# COMPACT_ATOMS: atom_id res chain seq x y z
N MET A 1 -38.52 62.88 -8.86
CA MET A 1 -38.41 61.74 -7.91
C MET A 1 -37.51 60.69 -8.56
N PRO A 2 -36.50 60.15 -7.85
CA PRO A 2 -35.30 59.55 -8.43
C PRO A 2 -35.35 58.01 -8.56
N VAL A 3 -34.17 57.40 -8.83
CA VAL A 3 -33.77 55.97 -8.91
C VAL A 3 -33.60 55.49 -10.37
N LEU A 4 -32.41 55.38 -10.98
CA LEU A 4 -31.11 54.71 -10.69
C LEU A 4 -31.08 53.21 -11.09
N ILE A 5 -30.42 52.94 -12.24
CA ILE A 5 -29.46 51.85 -12.61
C ILE A 5 -29.94 50.39 -12.40
N ILE A 6 -29.80 49.46 -13.36
CA ILE A 6 -28.65 48.53 -13.50
C ILE A 6 -28.75 47.78 -14.85
N LYS A 7 -27.66 47.81 -15.63
CA LYS A 7 -27.36 46.83 -16.70
C LYS A 7 -27.14 45.47 -16.05
N HIS A 8 -27.79 44.39 -16.51
CA HIS A 8 -27.26 43.03 -16.32
C HIS A 8 -27.32 42.23 -17.62
N LEU A 9 -26.20 41.56 -17.80
CA LEU A 9 -25.74 40.66 -18.84
C LEU A 9 -26.73 39.51 -19.06
N VAL A 10 -27.08 39.23 -20.31
CA VAL A 10 -27.80 37.99 -20.67
C VAL A 10 -26.79 36.85 -20.60
N ILE A 11 -26.85 36.04 -19.54
CA ILE A 11 -26.23 34.71 -19.52
C ILE A 11 -27.31 33.73 -19.97
N LEU A 12 -27.13 33.16 -21.16
CA LEU A 12 -27.95 32.04 -21.63
C LEU A 12 -27.66 30.82 -20.74
N SER A 13 -28.56 30.52 -19.81
CA SER A 13 -28.63 29.22 -19.15
C SER A 13 -29.17 28.19 -20.14
N LEU A 14 -28.29 27.30 -20.63
CA LEU A 14 -28.74 26.06 -21.28
C LEU A 14 -29.17 25.10 -20.17
N ASN A 15 -30.49 24.98 -19.99
CA ASN A 15 -31.09 23.94 -19.18
C ASN A 15 -31.03 22.62 -19.95
N PHE A 16 -30.22 21.67 -19.49
CA PHE A 16 -30.39 20.26 -19.84
C PHE A 16 -31.21 19.58 -18.73
N TRP A 17 -32.35 19.02 -19.10
CA TRP A 17 -33.15 18.13 -18.28
C TRP A 17 -32.59 16.71 -18.39
N ASP A 18 -32.11 16.15 -17.28
CA ASP A 18 -31.90 14.70 -17.14
C ASP A 18 -32.90 14.15 -16.11
N PRO A 19 -33.85 13.26 -16.50
CA PRO A 19 -34.71 12.57 -15.56
C PRO A 19 -34.09 11.22 -15.17
N ILE A 20 -33.70 11.10 -13.91
CA ILE A 20 -33.84 9.96 -12.97
C ILE A 20 -32.81 10.20 -11.85
N GLY A 21 -33.32 10.34 -10.63
CA GLY A 21 -32.55 10.70 -9.45
C GLY A 21 -31.53 9.63 -9.03
N GLN A 22 -30.27 9.85 -9.39
CA GLN A 22 -29.12 9.40 -8.63
C GLN A 22 -28.25 10.61 -8.34
N THR A 23 -28.28 11.09 -7.09
CA THR A 23 -27.28 12.04 -6.60
C THR A 23 -25.94 11.31 -6.48
N THR A 24 -25.20 11.18 -7.57
CA THR A 24 -23.78 10.86 -7.48
C THR A 24 -23.09 12.02 -6.77
N PRO A 25 -22.42 11.80 -5.61
CA PRO A 25 -21.56 12.82 -5.06
C PRO A 25 -20.54 13.21 -6.13
N LEU A 26 -20.37 14.50 -6.35
CA LEU A 26 -19.41 15.05 -7.30
C LEU A 26 -18.00 14.65 -6.82
N HIS A 27 -17.50 13.48 -7.25
CA HIS A 27 -16.20 12.94 -6.82
C HIS A 27 -15.09 13.75 -7.49
N SER A 28 -14.70 14.85 -6.85
CA SER A 28 -13.70 15.83 -7.30
C SER A 28 -12.26 15.31 -7.26
N GLY A 29 -12.05 14.02 -7.55
CA GLY A 29 -10.74 13.36 -7.69
C GLY A 29 -10.55 12.62 -9.02
N LEU A 30 -11.59 12.59 -9.87
CA LEU A 30 -11.58 11.89 -11.16
C LEU A 30 -11.21 12.78 -12.35
N THR A 31 -11.12 14.10 -12.16
CA THR A 31 -10.70 15.05 -13.20
C THR A 31 -9.23 15.42 -12.99
N GLN A 32 -8.48 15.52 -14.09
CA GLN A 32 -7.05 15.87 -14.16
C GLN A 32 -6.69 17.22 -13.48
N HIS A 33 -7.66 17.96 -12.97
CA HIS A 33 -7.48 19.27 -12.34
C HIS A 33 -7.32 19.25 -10.81
N SER A 34 -7.54 18.11 -10.15
CA SER A 34 -7.39 17.94 -8.69
C SER A 34 -6.22 17.02 -8.32
N ILE A 35 -5.09 17.14 -9.03
CA ILE A 35 -3.92 16.27 -8.85
C ILE A 35 -3.30 16.53 -7.48
N GLY A 36 -3.31 15.52 -6.60
CA GLY A 36 -2.44 15.46 -5.44
C GLY A 36 -1.15 14.72 -5.78
N ASN A 37 -0.07 15.04 -5.08
CA ASN A 37 1.20 14.32 -5.25
C ASN A 37 1.11 12.88 -4.70
N SER A 38 0.21 12.64 -3.74
CA SER A 38 -0.05 11.33 -3.14
C SER A 38 -1.50 11.24 -2.64
N CYS A 39 -1.94 10.04 -2.28
CA CYS A 39 -3.23 9.81 -1.62
C CYS A 39 -3.36 10.62 -0.32
N GLN A 40 -2.26 10.82 0.42
CA GLN A 40 -2.24 11.63 1.64
C GLN A 40 -2.59 13.09 1.35
N THR A 41 -1.99 13.68 0.31
CA THR A 41 -2.29 15.07 -0.08
C THR A 41 -3.74 15.20 -0.55
N LEU A 42 -4.24 14.20 -1.29
CA LEU A 42 -5.64 14.16 -1.71
C LEU A 42 -6.59 14.14 -0.52
N LEU A 43 -6.36 13.27 0.47
CA LEU A 43 -7.21 13.19 1.65
C LEU A 43 -7.16 14.46 2.50
N ARG A 44 -5.98 15.05 2.69
CA ARG A 44 -5.86 16.34 3.40
C ARG A 44 -6.66 17.46 2.71
N LYS A 45 -6.72 17.46 1.38
CA LYS A 45 -7.47 18.46 0.60
C LYS A 45 -8.97 18.17 0.56
N TYR A 46 -9.35 16.89 0.53
CA TYR A 46 -10.72 16.43 0.45
C TYR A 46 -10.99 15.37 1.54
N PRO A 47 -11.21 15.80 2.79
CA PRO A 47 -11.28 14.89 3.95
C PRO A 47 -12.41 13.86 3.92
N THR A 48 -13.42 14.06 3.07
CA THR A 48 -14.55 13.14 2.88
C THR A 48 -14.35 12.17 1.72
N SER A 49 -13.15 12.08 1.16
CA SER A 49 -12.84 11.15 0.06
C SER A 49 -12.94 9.71 0.54
N SER A 50 -13.66 8.87 -0.21
CA SER A 50 -13.69 7.42 0.03
C SER A 50 -12.46 6.73 -0.57
N SER A 51 -12.20 5.49 -0.16
CA SER A 51 -11.18 4.67 -0.85
C SER A 51 -11.54 4.45 -2.33
N GLY A 52 -10.53 4.35 -3.19
CA GLY A 52 -10.75 4.20 -4.64
C GLY A 52 -9.52 4.48 -5.50
N ILE A 53 -9.71 4.52 -6.81
CA ILE A 53 -8.64 4.80 -7.77
C ILE A 53 -8.56 6.30 -8.06
N TYR A 54 -7.37 6.87 -7.90
CA TYR A 54 -7.09 8.29 -8.11
C TYR A 54 -5.90 8.49 -9.05
N TRP A 55 -5.86 9.64 -9.72
CA TRP A 55 -4.66 10.10 -10.41
C TRP A 55 -3.72 10.80 -9.41
N ILE A 56 -2.45 10.41 -9.40
CA ILE A 56 -1.42 11.01 -8.55
C ILE A 56 -0.16 11.37 -9.35
N ASN A 57 0.60 12.36 -8.88
CA ASN A 57 1.91 12.72 -9.44
C ASN A 57 2.99 12.85 -8.34
N PRO A 58 3.59 11.73 -7.90
CA PRO A 58 4.58 11.73 -6.81
C PRO A 58 5.84 12.52 -7.15
N SER A 59 6.25 12.53 -8.43
CA SER A 59 7.45 13.25 -8.89
C SER A 59 7.25 14.75 -9.03
N GLY A 60 6.00 15.21 -9.01
CA GLY A 60 5.63 16.57 -9.42
C GLY A 60 5.92 16.85 -10.90
N GLY A 61 5.79 18.12 -11.28
CA GLY A 61 6.12 18.60 -12.62
C GLY A 61 5.02 18.32 -13.65
N SER A 62 5.40 17.73 -14.78
CA SER A 62 4.53 17.54 -15.95
C SER A 62 3.37 16.57 -15.68
N GLN A 63 2.24 16.82 -16.34
CA GLN A 63 1.11 15.88 -16.40
C GLN A 63 1.49 14.54 -17.03
N ALA A 64 2.59 14.47 -17.81
CA ALA A 64 3.10 13.22 -18.37
C ALA A 64 3.52 12.18 -17.31
N ASN A 65 3.76 12.62 -16.06
CA ASN A 65 4.15 11.73 -14.96
C ASN A 65 2.95 11.23 -14.14
N LEU A 66 1.72 11.59 -14.53
CA LEU A 66 0.51 11.12 -13.87
C LEU A 66 0.31 9.64 -14.07
N PHE A 67 -0.04 8.95 -12.99
CA PHE A 67 -0.50 7.57 -13.07
C PHE A 67 -1.64 7.33 -12.08
N LYS A 68 -2.38 6.24 -12.31
CA LYS A 68 -3.45 5.80 -11.42
C LYS A 68 -2.89 4.98 -10.26
N ALA A 69 -3.34 5.29 -9.05
CA ALA A 69 -3.07 4.51 -7.86
C ALA A 69 -4.36 4.23 -7.09
N TYR A 70 -4.41 3.09 -6.40
CA TYR A 70 -5.43 2.86 -5.40
C TYR A 70 -5.07 3.61 -4.11
N CYS A 71 -5.99 4.43 -3.62
CA CYS A 71 -5.91 5.13 -2.36
C CYS A 71 -6.85 4.48 -1.35
N ASP A 72 -6.29 4.06 -0.22
CA ASP A 72 -7.06 3.73 0.97
C ASP A 72 -7.19 4.99 1.83
N MET A 73 -8.41 5.50 1.91
CA MET A 73 -8.75 6.76 2.60
C MET A 73 -9.34 6.54 4.00
N GLU A 74 -9.38 5.30 4.48
CA GLU A 74 -10.14 4.93 5.69
C GLU A 74 -9.26 4.25 6.75
N THR A 75 -8.39 3.30 6.34
CA THR A 75 -7.60 2.51 7.29
C THR A 75 -6.62 3.40 8.04
N ASP A 76 -6.62 3.34 9.37
CA ASP A 76 -5.69 4.09 10.23
C ASP A 76 -5.62 5.60 9.88
N GLY A 77 -6.78 6.23 9.64
CA GLY A 77 -6.86 7.64 9.25
C GLY A 77 -6.61 7.93 7.76
N GLY A 78 -6.39 6.90 6.94
CA GLY A 78 -6.37 6.99 5.48
C GLY A 78 -5.14 7.67 4.88
N GLY A 79 -5.26 8.03 3.60
CA GLY A 79 -4.22 8.70 2.83
C GLY A 79 -3.14 7.75 2.31
N TRP A 80 -3.38 6.45 2.38
CA TRP A 80 -2.45 5.41 2.00
C TRP A 80 -2.47 5.17 0.49
N THR A 81 -1.29 5.14 -0.14
CA THR A 81 -1.13 4.78 -1.54
C THR A 81 -0.75 3.30 -1.62
N LEU A 82 -1.53 2.46 -2.30
CA LEU A 82 -1.18 1.06 -2.53
C LEU A 82 -0.02 0.97 -3.52
N VAL A 83 1.12 0.47 -3.04
CA VAL A 83 2.34 0.36 -3.86
C VAL A 83 2.67 -1.07 -4.25
N TRP A 84 2.16 -2.05 -3.51
CA TRP A 84 2.40 -3.46 -3.81
C TRP A 84 1.26 -4.35 -3.30
N SER A 85 0.82 -5.27 -4.15
CA SER A 85 -0.06 -6.39 -3.82
C SER A 85 0.63 -7.66 -4.30
N TYR A 86 0.64 -8.70 -3.48
CA TYR A 86 1.28 -9.98 -3.79
C TYR A 86 0.43 -11.16 -3.31
N SER A 87 0.63 -12.31 -3.96
CA SER A 87 0.18 -13.62 -3.51
C SER A 87 1.38 -14.56 -3.35
N PHE A 88 1.15 -15.87 -3.34
CA PHE A 88 2.14 -16.89 -3.03
C PHE A 88 2.17 -17.96 -4.11
N THR A 89 3.36 -18.42 -4.49
CA THR A 89 3.52 -19.48 -5.49
C THR A 89 3.12 -20.87 -4.98
N ASN A 90 3.24 -21.13 -3.67
CA ASN A 90 2.87 -22.43 -3.08
C ASN A 90 2.41 -22.30 -1.62
N TYR A 91 1.31 -21.57 -1.42
CA TYR A 91 0.76 -21.31 -0.08
C TYR A 91 0.36 -22.58 0.69
N SER A 92 -0.18 -23.60 0.01
CA SER A 92 -0.59 -24.86 0.66
C SER A 92 0.60 -25.61 1.29
N HIS A 93 1.80 -25.37 0.79
CA HIS A 93 3.04 -25.91 1.33
C HIS A 93 4.00 -24.79 1.71
N PHE A 94 3.58 -23.94 2.64
CA PHE A 94 4.23 -22.66 2.98
C PHE A 94 5.74 -22.71 3.25
N ARG A 95 6.25 -23.81 3.83
CA ARG A 95 7.69 -24.03 4.13
C ARG A 95 8.48 -24.74 3.02
N ARG A 96 7.87 -25.05 1.88
CA ARG A 96 8.60 -25.62 0.74
C ARG A 96 9.34 -24.50 0.03
N LYS A 97 10.55 -24.80 -0.44
CA LYS A 97 11.35 -23.86 -1.25
C LYS A 97 10.60 -23.33 -2.47
N SER A 98 9.65 -24.10 -3.01
CA SER A 98 8.79 -23.67 -4.12
C SER A 98 7.84 -22.52 -3.77
N ASN A 99 7.70 -22.15 -2.50
CA ASN A 99 6.86 -21.05 -2.05
C ASN A 99 7.66 -19.75 -1.99
N ALA A 100 7.14 -18.70 -2.61
CA ALA A 100 7.69 -17.35 -2.66
C ALA A 100 6.54 -16.34 -2.77
N ILE A 101 6.76 -15.08 -2.39
CA ILE A 101 5.83 -14.00 -2.73
C ILE A 101 5.88 -13.74 -4.24
N THR A 102 4.76 -13.35 -4.85
CA THR A 102 4.72 -13.05 -6.28
C THR A 102 3.57 -12.09 -6.66
N PRO A 103 3.78 -11.11 -7.56
CA PRO A 103 5.08 -10.70 -8.09
C PRO A 103 5.89 -9.93 -7.03
N ARG A 104 7.18 -9.73 -7.29
CA ARG A 104 8.03 -8.85 -6.47
C ARG A 104 8.18 -7.45 -7.08
N PRO A 105 8.41 -6.41 -6.27
CA PRO A 105 8.91 -5.12 -6.76
C PRO A 105 10.32 -5.25 -7.37
N ASN A 106 10.73 -4.22 -8.13
CA ASN A 106 12.09 -4.08 -8.66
C ASN A 106 13.11 -3.57 -7.62
N TRP A 107 12.95 -3.94 -6.35
CA TRP A 107 13.88 -3.62 -5.26
C TRP A 107 15.24 -4.34 -5.43
N PRO A 108 16.32 -3.87 -4.79
CA PRO A 108 17.67 -4.41 -5.02
C PRO A 108 17.89 -5.74 -4.26
N VAL A 109 17.63 -6.84 -4.96
CA VAL A 109 17.85 -8.23 -4.52
C VAL A 109 18.78 -8.96 -5.49
N ARG A 110 19.25 -10.15 -5.09
CA ARG A 110 20.09 -11.00 -5.93
C ARG A 110 19.38 -11.45 -7.20
N SER A 111 20.16 -11.69 -8.27
CA SER A 111 19.66 -12.18 -9.56
C SER A 111 18.98 -13.54 -9.49
N GLN A 112 19.31 -14.36 -8.48
CA GLN A 112 18.64 -15.65 -8.22
C GLN A 112 17.21 -15.51 -7.67
N THR A 113 16.74 -14.30 -7.37
CA THR A 113 15.35 -14.04 -6.95
C THR A 113 14.43 -14.10 -8.16
N ASP A 114 13.87 -15.29 -8.38
CA ASP A 114 13.35 -15.78 -9.68
C ASP A 114 11.86 -15.52 -9.93
N VAL A 115 11.10 -15.00 -8.96
CA VAL A 115 9.70 -14.63 -9.21
C VAL A 115 9.59 -13.40 -10.13
N PRO A 116 8.49 -13.27 -10.89
CA PRO A 116 8.27 -12.13 -11.79
C PRO A 116 8.39 -10.76 -11.09
N ILE A 117 8.99 -9.80 -11.79
CA ILE A 117 9.07 -8.41 -11.36
C ILE A 117 7.87 -7.64 -11.92
N SER A 118 7.24 -6.82 -11.07
CA SER A 118 6.29 -5.80 -11.52
C SER A 118 6.82 -4.39 -11.28
N THR A 119 6.51 -3.49 -12.21
CA THR A 119 6.66 -2.02 -12.07
C THR A 119 5.35 -1.27 -12.32
N THR A 120 4.25 -2.00 -12.55
CA THR A 120 2.89 -1.47 -12.71
C THR A 120 2.22 -1.27 -11.35
N PRO A 121 1.67 -0.09 -11.03
CA PRO A 121 0.91 0.10 -9.79
C PRO A 121 -0.32 -0.82 -9.72
N PRO A 122 -0.55 -1.53 -8.59
CA PRO A 122 -1.80 -2.24 -8.35
C PRO A 122 -2.96 -1.25 -8.15
N LEU A 123 -4.11 -1.52 -8.76
CA LEU A 123 -5.32 -0.69 -8.68
C LEU A 123 -6.37 -1.22 -7.68
N ASN A 124 -6.06 -2.32 -7.00
CA ASN A 124 -6.83 -2.89 -5.90
C ASN A 124 -5.94 -3.89 -5.12
N GLU A 125 -6.42 -4.30 -3.95
CA GLU A 125 -5.69 -5.16 -3.00
C GLU A 125 -5.42 -6.59 -3.50
N THR A 126 -6.13 -7.06 -4.52
CA THR A 126 -5.95 -8.39 -5.16
C THR A 126 -5.38 -8.31 -6.58
N GLY A 127 -4.87 -7.14 -6.97
CA GLY A 127 -4.37 -6.90 -8.33
C GLY A 127 -3.00 -7.51 -8.61
N TYR A 128 -2.29 -8.00 -7.59
CA TYR A 128 -0.98 -8.67 -7.65
C TYR A 128 0.00 -8.00 -8.60
N ASN A 129 0.33 -6.76 -8.29
CA ASN A 129 1.24 -5.90 -9.03
C ASN A 129 2.04 -5.04 -8.04
N ALA A 130 3.15 -4.49 -8.50
CA ALA A 130 4.04 -3.62 -7.73
C ALA A 130 4.37 -2.36 -8.53
N MET A 131 4.17 -1.20 -7.92
CA MET A 131 4.67 0.09 -8.40
C MET A 131 6.20 0.08 -8.42
N ASN A 132 6.79 0.76 -9.40
CA ASN A 132 8.25 0.97 -9.45
C ASN A 132 8.78 1.47 -8.10
N PHE A 133 9.69 0.71 -7.51
CA PHE A 133 10.22 0.90 -6.17
C PHE A 133 10.88 2.27 -5.98
N SER A 134 11.45 2.85 -7.03
CA SER A 134 12.06 4.18 -6.96
C SER A 134 11.07 5.30 -6.63
N LEU A 135 9.78 5.11 -6.94
CA LEU A 135 8.70 6.06 -6.66
C LEU A 135 8.23 6.04 -5.21
N TRP A 136 8.48 4.95 -4.48
CA TRP A 136 7.96 4.77 -3.12
C TRP A 136 8.44 5.88 -2.18
N ARG A 137 9.72 6.27 -2.31
CA ARG A 137 10.32 7.37 -1.53
C ARG A 137 9.68 8.74 -1.79
N GLN A 138 8.97 8.90 -2.90
CA GLN A 138 8.28 10.16 -3.23
C GLN A 138 6.91 10.23 -2.54
N LEU A 139 6.35 9.08 -2.15
CA LEU A 139 5.07 8.99 -1.46
C LEU A 139 5.20 9.18 0.05
N GLY A 140 6.30 8.71 0.64
CA GLY A 140 6.56 8.81 2.08
C GLY A 140 7.45 7.68 2.60
N ARG A 141 7.46 7.48 3.92
CA ARG A 141 8.23 6.41 4.59
C ARG A 141 7.42 5.61 5.61
N GLN A 142 6.23 6.06 5.99
CA GLN A 142 5.36 5.26 6.84
C GLN A 142 4.76 4.14 6.00
N VAL A 143 4.79 2.92 6.54
CA VAL A 143 4.38 1.70 5.83
C VAL A 143 3.19 1.07 6.53
N LEU A 144 2.13 0.82 5.78
CA LEU A 144 1.03 -0.06 6.19
C LEU A 144 1.19 -1.41 5.50
N ILE A 145 1.30 -2.46 6.30
CA ILE A 145 1.32 -3.86 5.87
C ILE A 145 -0.05 -4.45 6.14
N LYS A 146 -0.78 -4.83 5.09
CA LYS A 146 -2.01 -5.62 5.21
C LYS A 146 -1.76 -7.05 4.79
N SER A 147 -2.43 -7.99 5.43
CA SER A 147 -2.42 -9.39 5.01
C SER A 147 -3.70 -10.08 5.45
N ASN A 148 -4.24 -10.97 4.61
CA ASN A 148 -5.34 -11.84 5.02
C ASN A 148 -4.84 -13.14 5.68
N ILE A 149 -3.52 -13.27 5.89
CA ILE A 149 -2.91 -14.42 6.56
C ILE A 149 -2.07 -14.04 7.79
N ASN A 150 -1.94 -12.75 8.11
CA ASN A 150 -1.16 -12.23 9.23
C ASN A 150 -1.70 -10.87 9.71
N ASN A 151 -1.29 -10.42 10.90
CA ASN A 151 -1.71 -9.15 11.50
C ASN A 151 -1.35 -7.95 10.62
N TRP A 152 -2.22 -6.95 10.57
CA TRP A 152 -1.94 -5.70 9.86
C TRP A 152 -1.11 -4.80 10.76
N LEU A 153 -0.06 -4.22 10.18
CA LEU A 153 0.91 -3.41 10.89
C LEU A 153 0.99 -2.02 10.26
N VAL A 154 1.06 -0.98 11.08
CA VAL A 154 1.60 0.31 10.66
C VAL A 154 3.00 0.42 11.24
N CYS A 155 3.99 0.73 10.41
CA CYS A 155 5.38 0.86 10.79
C CYS A 155 5.92 2.24 10.41
N ASP A 156 6.38 2.97 11.41
CA ASP A 156 7.14 4.20 11.25
C ASP A 156 8.63 3.91 11.08
N PRO A 157 9.33 4.66 10.21
CA PRO A 157 10.78 4.54 10.06
C PRO A 157 11.48 5.05 11.33
N GLY A 158 12.50 4.31 11.78
CA GLY A 158 13.46 4.76 12.77
C GLY A 158 14.82 4.98 12.12
N SER A 159 15.82 4.21 12.54
CA SER A 159 17.09 4.10 11.82
C SER A 159 16.98 3.19 10.58
N GLY A 160 15.93 2.38 10.49
CA GLY A 160 15.61 1.52 9.36
C GLY A 160 14.38 1.96 8.56
N SER A 161 14.34 1.56 7.29
CA SER A 161 13.27 1.94 6.35
C SER A 161 13.18 0.95 5.20
N LEU A 162 11.98 0.38 4.99
CA LEU A 162 11.68 -0.42 3.79
C LEU A 162 11.80 0.41 2.53
N VAL A 163 11.32 1.65 2.57
CA VAL A 163 11.24 2.54 1.41
C VAL A 163 12.62 3.01 0.97
N ASP A 164 13.51 3.26 1.93
CA ASP A 164 14.89 3.67 1.66
C ASP A 164 15.85 2.46 1.55
N TRP A 165 15.33 1.24 1.73
CA TRP A 165 16.08 -0.02 1.71
C TRP A 165 17.27 -0.02 2.68
N GLN A 166 17.03 0.50 3.89
CA GLN A 166 18.04 0.73 4.90
C GLN A 166 17.75 -0.14 6.13
N GLU A 167 18.69 -1.00 6.50
CA GLU A 167 18.62 -1.74 7.76
C GLU A 167 18.56 -0.79 8.96
N GLY A 168 17.73 -1.13 9.94
CA GLY A 168 17.70 -0.47 11.24
C GLY A 168 16.35 -0.63 11.92
N ASP A 169 16.19 0.11 13.01
CA ASP A 169 15.02 0.05 13.86
C ASP A 169 13.81 0.67 13.16
N VAL A 170 12.65 0.06 13.39
CA VAL A 170 11.33 0.55 12.95
C VAL A 170 10.38 0.48 14.13
N ASN A 171 9.39 1.36 14.18
CA ASN A 171 8.38 1.34 15.23
C ASN A 171 7.05 0.86 14.63
N CYS A 172 6.65 -0.37 14.94
CA CYS A 172 5.43 -0.96 14.39
C CYS A 172 4.33 -1.07 15.44
N THR A 173 3.07 -0.96 15.00
CA THR A 173 1.88 -1.19 15.82
C THR A 173 0.93 -2.13 15.08
N ILE A 174 0.23 -2.99 15.82
CA ILE A 174 -0.85 -3.80 15.25
C ILE A 174 -2.10 -2.92 15.14
N ILE A 175 -2.62 -2.76 13.93
CA ILE A 175 -3.87 -2.04 13.69
C ILE A 175 -5.05 -2.98 13.43
N LYS A 176 -4.79 -4.26 13.12
CA LYS A 176 -5.80 -5.31 12.95
C LYS A 176 -5.20 -6.69 13.15
N GLN A 177 -5.91 -7.57 13.85
CA GLN A 177 -5.51 -8.96 14.06
C GLN A 177 -6.20 -9.90 13.06
N VAL A 178 -5.51 -10.97 12.64
CA VAL A 178 -6.01 -11.89 11.57
C VAL A 178 -5.59 -13.36 11.80
N PRO A 179 -6.24 -14.14 12.69
CA PRO A 179 -7.50 -13.84 13.36
C PRO A 179 -7.29 -12.98 14.62
N ASP A 180 -8.39 -12.54 15.20
CA ASP A 180 -8.40 -11.83 16.49
C ASP A 180 -7.81 -12.71 17.59
N ASP A 181 -6.77 -12.21 18.24
CA ASP A 181 -6.08 -12.80 19.38
C ASP A 181 -5.48 -11.67 20.23
N PRO A 182 -6.24 -11.10 21.17
CA PRO A 182 -5.80 -9.95 21.96
C PRO A 182 -4.55 -10.21 22.82
N SER A 183 -4.18 -11.48 23.03
CA SER A 183 -2.95 -11.84 23.76
C SER A 183 -1.69 -11.61 22.92
N ASN A 184 -1.83 -11.55 21.60
CA ASN A 184 -0.74 -11.29 20.69
C ASN A 184 -0.54 -9.78 20.48
N THR A 185 0.36 -9.22 21.28
CA THR A 185 0.70 -7.79 21.29
C THR A 185 2.08 -7.49 20.71
N LEU A 186 2.84 -8.53 20.33
CA LEU A 186 4.21 -8.36 19.88
C LEU A 186 4.27 -7.89 18.43
N VAL A 187 5.25 -7.04 18.15
CA VAL A 187 5.46 -6.39 16.86
C VAL A 187 6.93 -6.47 16.48
N PRO A 188 7.26 -6.44 15.18
CA PRO A 188 8.64 -6.26 14.76
C PRO A 188 9.14 -4.86 15.13
N SER A 189 10.42 -4.77 15.46
CA SER A 189 11.13 -3.52 15.79
C SER A 189 12.35 -3.29 14.91
N LEU A 190 12.63 -4.19 13.97
CA LEU A 190 13.78 -4.16 13.08
C LEU A 190 13.36 -4.45 11.65
N PHE A 191 13.80 -3.61 10.73
CA PHE A 191 13.74 -3.86 9.29
C PHE A 191 15.11 -4.33 8.78
N PHE A 192 15.12 -5.32 7.89
CA PHE A 192 16.34 -5.81 7.26
C PHE A 192 16.17 -6.08 5.76
N PRO A 193 17.02 -5.51 4.89
CA PRO A 193 17.06 -5.84 3.47
C PRO A 193 17.85 -7.14 3.24
N ASN A 194 17.16 -8.27 3.06
CA ASN A 194 17.81 -9.54 2.71
C ASN A 194 18.05 -9.65 1.19
N ASN A 195 18.97 -10.52 0.81
CA ASN A 195 19.34 -10.86 -0.55
C ASN A 195 18.19 -11.35 -1.43
N TYR A 196 17.12 -11.92 -0.85
CA TYR A 196 15.96 -12.47 -1.58
C TYR A 196 14.66 -11.70 -1.34
N GLY A 197 14.69 -10.69 -0.48
CA GLY A 197 13.53 -9.86 -0.13
C GLY A 197 13.64 -9.26 1.26
N PRO A 198 12.87 -8.20 1.59
CA PRO A 198 12.92 -7.59 2.91
C PRO A 198 12.30 -8.48 4.00
N LEU A 199 12.70 -8.27 5.25
CA LEU A 199 12.04 -8.85 6.41
C LEU A 199 11.84 -7.83 7.54
N PHE A 200 10.79 -8.07 8.32
CA PHE A 200 10.49 -7.38 9.57
C PHE A 200 10.61 -8.39 10.72
N SER A 201 11.48 -8.08 11.68
CA SER A 201 11.79 -8.94 12.83
C SER A 201 11.84 -8.13 14.12
N MET A 202 11.93 -8.81 15.27
CA MET A 202 12.17 -8.13 16.54
C MET A 202 13.65 -7.83 16.75
N SER A 203 14.53 -8.81 16.48
CA SER A 203 15.95 -8.66 16.68
C SER A 203 16.77 -9.62 15.80
N ARG A 204 18.09 -9.46 15.87
CA ARG A 204 19.04 -10.47 15.40
C ARG A 204 19.39 -11.46 16.53
N PRO A 205 19.69 -12.73 16.22
CA PRO A 205 19.60 -13.39 14.91
C PRO A 205 18.14 -13.59 14.45
N TRP A 206 17.90 -13.98 13.19
CA TRP A 206 16.56 -14.06 12.56
C TRP A 206 15.65 -15.19 13.08
N ASN A 207 15.64 -15.41 14.39
CA ASN A 207 14.71 -16.31 15.07
C ASN A 207 13.34 -15.66 15.31
N THR A 208 13.24 -14.32 15.20
CA THR A 208 12.03 -13.55 15.49
C THR A 208 11.45 -12.82 14.29
N VAL A 209 11.02 -13.56 13.27
CA VAL A 209 10.54 -13.00 12.00
C VAL A 209 9.01 -12.95 11.96
N TYR A 210 8.44 -11.78 11.66
CA TYR A 210 6.99 -11.57 11.52
C TYR A 210 6.56 -11.57 10.05
N TYR A 211 7.33 -10.87 9.24
CA TYR A 211 7.18 -10.84 7.79
C TYR A 211 8.54 -11.09 7.14
N TYR A 212 8.59 -12.02 6.19
CA TYR A 212 9.71 -12.18 5.26
C TYR A 212 9.15 -12.34 3.85
N PHE A 213 9.48 -11.38 3.01
CA PHE A 213 8.98 -11.26 1.65
C PHE A 213 9.91 -11.95 0.65
N ASP A 214 10.15 -13.24 0.86
CA ASP A 214 11.06 -14.02 0.01
C ASP A 214 10.51 -14.17 -1.41
N GLY A 215 11.25 -13.66 -2.40
CA GLY A 215 10.90 -13.74 -3.81
C GLY A 215 11.61 -14.86 -4.58
N SER A 216 12.12 -15.90 -3.93
CA SER A 216 12.84 -16.99 -4.60
C SER A 216 12.20 -18.36 -4.37
N THR A 217 12.04 -19.14 -5.45
CA THR A 217 11.51 -20.50 -5.35
C THR A 217 12.58 -21.58 -5.13
N MET A 218 13.82 -21.18 -4.85
CA MET A 218 14.99 -22.07 -4.87
C MET A 218 15.67 -22.26 -3.51
N ASN A 219 15.67 -21.25 -2.64
CA ASN A 219 16.57 -21.21 -1.48
C ASN A 219 15.85 -21.23 -0.13
N HIS A 220 14.80 -20.42 0.02
CA HIS A 220 14.09 -20.23 1.29
C HIS A 220 12.58 -20.25 1.05
N PHE A 221 11.82 -19.65 1.95
CA PHE A 221 10.37 -19.50 1.87
C PHE A 221 9.94 -18.22 2.61
N PRO A 222 8.82 -17.60 2.23
CA PRO A 222 8.25 -16.48 2.95
C PRO A 222 7.89 -16.81 4.40
N THR A 223 7.85 -15.79 5.25
CA THR A 223 7.34 -15.88 6.63
C THR A 223 6.20 -14.89 6.81
N HIS A 224 5.08 -15.37 7.34
CA HIS A 224 3.92 -14.57 7.74
C HIS A 224 3.47 -15.06 9.12
N ASP A 225 4.29 -14.75 10.12
CA ASP A 225 4.17 -15.31 11.47
C ASP A 225 3.76 -14.23 12.46
N ARG A 226 2.50 -14.27 12.85
CA ARG A 226 1.92 -13.39 13.86
C ARG A 226 2.62 -13.43 15.22
N SER A 227 3.22 -14.55 15.59
CA SER A 227 3.86 -14.73 16.89
C SER A 227 5.35 -14.44 16.86
N GLY A 228 5.90 -14.10 15.67
CA GLY A 228 7.31 -13.80 15.51
C GLY A 228 8.22 -14.96 15.93
N THR A 229 7.81 -16.20 15.73
CA THR A 229 8.58 -17.41 16.06
C THR A 229 9.30 -18.01 14.84
N ASN A 230 9.28 -17.29 13.71
CA ASN A 230 9.74 -17.77 12.41
C ASN A 230 9.16 -19.15 12.03
N SER A 231 7.87 -19.34 12.31
CA SER A 231 7.13 -20.59 12.16
C SER A 231 5.94 -20.46 11.21
N PRO A 232 5.32 -21.57 10.73
CA PRO A 232 4.27 -21.53 9.73
C PRO A 232 2.91 -21.25 10.42
N ASN A 233 2.85 -20.09 11.08
CA ASN A 233 1.72 -19.60 11.86
C ASN A 233 0.84 -18.63 11.06
N GLN A 234 1.05 -18.56 9.75
CA GLN A 234 0.12 -17.89 8.86
C GLN A 234 -1.26 -18.55 8.98
N MET A 235 -2.34 -17.76 8.81
CA MET A 235 -3.67 -18.35 8.70
C MET A 235 -3.67 -19.42 7.61
N ARG A 236 -4.49 -20.44 7.75
CA ARG A 236 -4.65 -21.54 6.78
C ARG A 236 -6.07 -21.50 6.21
N ASN A 237 -6.29 -22.22 5.10
CA ASN A 237 -7.60 -22.31 4.44
C ASN A 237 -8.16 -20.95 4.02
N VAL A 238 -7.28 -19.98 3.74
CA VAL A 238 -7.67 -18.65 3.27
C VAL A 238 -7.90 -18.69 1.76
N VAL A 239 -9.08 -18.23 1.33
CA VAL A 239 -9.38 -18.02 -0.08
C VAL A 239 -8.54 -16.84 -0.58
N THR A 240 -7.80 -17.02 -1.67
CA THR A 240 -6.90 -15.99 -2.24
C THR A 240 -5.91 -15.42 -1.21
N PRO A 241 -4.95 -16.21 -0.71
CA PRO A 241 -3.95 -15.72 0.25
C PRO A 241 -3.10 -14.61 -0.37
N HIS A 242 -3.04 -13.46 0.29
CA HIS A 242 -2.33 -12.28 -0.21
C HIS A 242 -1.89 -11.33 0.91
N GLY A 243 -1.09 -10.35 0.51
CA GLY A 243 -0.82 -9.19 1.34
C GLY A 243 -0.47 -7.97 0.50
N ASN A 244 -0.46 -6.81 1.15
CA ASN A 244 -0.30 -5.53 0.52
C ASN A 244 0.66 -4.66 1.32
N ILE A 245 1.39 -3.81 0.60
CA ILE A 245 2.15 -2.70 1.16
C ILE A 245 1.55 -1.40 0.64
N LEU A 246 1.22 -0.51 1.58
CA LEU A 246 0.76 0.84 1.30
C LEU A 246 1.71 1.85 1.96
N ILE A 247 1.87 3.01 1.33
CA ILE A 247 2.79 4.06 1.79
C ILE A 247 2.04 5.38 1.89
N ARG A 248 2.35 6.14 2.94
CA ARG A 248 1.99 7.56 3.05
C ARG A 248 3.13 8.39 3.63
N GLY A 249 3.01 9.70 3.45
CA GLY A 249 3.87 10.68 4.11
C GLY A 249 3.44 10.89 5.56
N LEU A 250 4.39 11.32 6.39
CA LEU A 250 4.09 11.81 7.75
C LEU A 250 3.35 13.16 7.71
#